data_AF-A0A2N3IDJ8-F1
#
_entry.id   AF-A0A2N3IDJ8-F1
#
_cell.length_a   1.000
_cell.length_b   1.000
_cell.length_c   1.000
_cell.angle_alpha   90.00
_cell.angle_beta   90.00
_cell.angle_gamma   90.00
#
_symmetry.space_group_name_H-M   'P 1'
#
loop_
_entity.id
_entity.type
_entity.pdbx_description
1 polymer ?
#
loop_
_entity_poly.entity_id
_entity_poly.type
_entity_poly.pdbx_seq_one_letter_code
_entity_poly.pdbx_strand_id
1 'polypeptide(L)'
;MKNLLLFFTFCMFILASCDNDTQEEFIENSQDQIKSKAIILKERDPNSPLILSKKVTDESEVMLKSGNEPFKNYLGRSFKMNTLPLTDYTNFGPRVIDLEEYLINNPNGTYTDRIGYTDSYSFAYSRFYNFLEKSTVKKKVKGGFKLNLGLFSIGAKKSMERTFSKTTVEESNRVFGELHYLYLDSRYWLTTNSYDLKEMRYYLSKSFLNHLYNNTPSEFFETYGGFVMCDFVVGGKVNALYSGVYKGNESIEARGKDMNSDIGASYGKTVSGDFGIGRGYANGKELTNKFTDLRASVKTLGGIGAIAAFTNPEKISSINVDLTSWLSSLNNKNNHSIIEFSDDGLLPITELIREENLKYRIKIAISGNNNVVSEFREPILVYAHDEDNDYELIFLVTRYEDAVILHYDRYQDTNYTASIINKYTSKYKIKTVDRSEWLSYESPVPNDPYLTLTIYYAGYVPEFYPDQDPTDLVGDKMKKFVHNNRTYLISQNPAVKFAYSINDDYILDTYGIREWINNMLTMQLTDPDRQLDDYTIVAL
;
A
#
# COMPACT_ATOMS: atom_id res chain seq x y z
N MET A 1 2.11 13.25 53.04
CA MET A 1 3.39 12.66 52.58
C MET A 1 3.10 11.79 51.37
N LYS A 2 3.72 12.15 50.22
CA LYS A 2 4.17 11.32 49.09
C LYS A 2 3.26 10.15 48.65
N ASN A 3 2.58 10.33 47.52
CA ASN A 3 2.97 9.83 46.18
C ASN A 3 2.70 8.33 45.99
N LEU A 4 1.74 7.99 45.11
CA LEU A 4 2.06 7.30 43.87
C LEU A 4 0.88 7.38 42.89
N LEU A 5 1.11 8.05 41.75
CA LEU A 5 0.34 7.90 40.52
C LEU A 5 0.35 6.41 40.10
N LEU A 6 -0.80 5.84 39.78
CA LEU A 6 -0.89 4.73 38.84
C LEU A 6 -1.70 5.19 37.64
N PHE A 7 -0.97 5.45 36.55
CA PHE A 7 -1.51 5.51 35.19
C PHE A 7 -2.09 4.14 34.85
N PHE A 8 -3.38 4.07 34.56
CA PHE A 8 -4.02 2.88 33.99
C PHE A 8 -3.79 2.89 32.47
N THR A 9 -2.75 2.21 32.02
CA THR A 9 -2.59 1.85 30.61
C THR A 9 -3.46 0.61 30.34
N PHE A 10 -4.72 0.83 29.94
CA PHE A 10 -5.57 -0.27 29.49
C PHE A 10 -5.24 -0.57 28.02
N CYS A 11 -4.18 -1.37 27.81
CA CYS A 11 -3.98 -2.06 26.54
C CYS A 11 -5.09 -3.11 26.40
N MET A 12 -6.15 -2.78 25.66
CA MET A 12 -7.10 -3.78 25.15
C MET A 12 -6.40 -4.62 24.07
N PHE A 13 -5.72 -5.68 24.49
CA PHE A 13 -5.47 -6.83 23.63
C PHE A 13 -6.76 -7.64 23.55
N ILE A 14 -7.67 -7.24 22.66
CA ILE A 14 -8.70 -8.16 22.20
C ILE A 14 -8.00 -9.14 21.26
N LEU A 15 -7.70 -10.34 21.78
CA LEU A 15 -7.44 -11.52 20.97
C LEU A 15 -8.77 -11.94 20.33
N ALA A 16 -9.20 -11.20 19.30
CA ALA A 16 -10.25 -11.66 18.41
C ALA A 16 -9.63 -12.70 17.48
N SER A 17 -10.09 -13.94 17.61
CA SER A 17 -10.08 -14.89 16.51
C SER A 17 -10.95 -14.29 15.40
N CYS A 18 -10.37 -13.49 14.51
CA CYS A 18 -11.08 -12.93 13.37
C CYS A 18 -11.27 -14.04 12.33
N ASP A 19 -12.45 -14.67 12.34
CA ASP A 19 -13.12 -15.01 11.09
C ASP A 19 -13.39 -13.68 10.37
N ASN A 20 -12.85 -13.55 9.16
CA ASN A 20 -12.98 -12.36 8.31
C ASN A 20 -14.45 -11.98 8.04
N ASP A 21 -15.37 -12.94 8.20
CA ASP A 21 -16.79 -12.78 7.93
C ASP A 21 -17.46 -11.75 8.87
N THR A 22 -16.96 -11.59 10.11
CA THR A 22 -17.59 -10.69 11.10
C THR A 22 -17.25 -9.20 10.92
N GLN A 23 -16.11 -8.87 10.30
CA GLN A 23 -15.78 -7.48 9.93
C GLN A 23 -16.43 -7.06 8.62
N GLU A 24 -16.58 -7.99 7.67
CA GLU A 24 -17.31 -7.73 6.41
C GLU A 24 -18.80 -7.49 6.69
N GLU A 25 -19.44 -8.25 7.60
CA GLU A 25 -20.86 -8.05 7.99
C GLU A 25 -21.14 -6.69 8.65
N PHE A 26 -20.19 -6.13 9.42
CA PHE A 26 -20.37 -4.83 10.08
C PHE A 26 -20.26 -3.67 9.07
N ILE A 27 -19.39 -3.81 8.06
CA ILE A 27 -19.13 -2.76 7.06
C ILE A 27 -20.16 -2.81 5.93
N GLU A 28 -20.58 -3.99 5.47
CA GLU A 28 -21.70 -4.11 4.52
C GLU A 28 -23.00 -3.53 5.11
N ASN A 29 -23.29 -3.79 6.40
CA ASN A 29 -24.42 -3.16 7.08
C ASN A 29 -24.30 -1.63 7.11
N SER A 30 -23.11 -1.06 7.32
CA SER A 30 -22.94 0.39 7.34
C SER A 30 -23.20 1.06 5.98
N GLN A 31 -22.82 0.43 4.86
CA GLN A 31 -23.07 1.01 3.52
C GLN A 31 -24.56 0.99 3.13
N ASP A 32 -25.31 -0.03 3.55
CA ASP A 32 -26.77 -0.08 3.34
C ASP A 32 -27.56 0.74 4.38
N GLN A 33 -27.03 0.93 5.59
CA GLN A 33 -27.63 1.81 6.63
C GLN A 33 -27.44 3.32 6.35
N ILE A 34 -26.41 3.72 5.59
CA ILE A 34 -26.24 5.09 5.07
C ILE A 34 -27.41 5.54 4.14
N LYS A 35 -28.31 4.62 3.77
CA LYS A 35 -29.59 4.93 3.11
C LYS A 35 -30.72 5.32 4.08
N SER A 36 -30.42 5.83 5.29
CA SER A 36 -31.37 6.72 5.95
C SER A 36 -31.68 7.91 5.02
N LYS A 37 -32.91 8.43 5.02
CA LYS A 37 -33.41 9.39 4.01
C LYS A 37 -32.67 10.73 4.13
N ALA A 38 -31.50 10.84 3.49
CA ALA A 38 -30.81 12.11 3.37
C ALA A 38 -31.75 13.13 2.70
N ILE A 39 -32.02 14.25 3.37
CA ILE A 39 -32.89 15.30 2.84
C ILE A 39 -32.01 16.23 2.00
N ILE A 40 -32.41 16.51 0.77
CA ILE A 40 -31.65 17.43 -0.09
C ILE A 40 -31.94 18.86 0.37
N LEU A 41 -30.93 19.55 0.89
CA LEU A 41 -31.00 20.95 1.30
C LEU A 41 -30.75 21.88 0.11
N LYS A 42 -29.86 21.48 -0.80
CA LYS A 42 -29.52 22.21 -2.01
C LYS A 42 -29.01 21.27 -3.09
N GLU A 43 -29.53 21.39 -4.30
CA GLU A 43 -28.97 20.66 -5.44
C GLU A 43 -27.67 21.31 -5.93
N ARG A 44 -26.87 20.53 -6.67
CA ARG A 44 -25.70 21.04 -7.38
C ARG A 44 -26.11 22.21 -8.28
N ASP A 45 -25.27 23.25 -8.37
CA ASP A 45 -25.49 24.31 -9.33
C ASP A 45 -25.40 23.74 -10.76
N PRO A 46 -26.45 23.86 -11.59
CA PRO A 46 -26.45 23.30 -12.94
C PRO A 46 -25.37 23.91 -13.85
N ASN A 47 -24.80 25.07 -13.49
CA ASN A 47 -23.71 25.71 -14.22
C ASN A 47 -22.32 25.26 -13.75
N SER A 48 -22.24 24.42 -12.73
CA SER A 48 -20.99 23.85 -12.22
C SER A 48 -20.82 22.43 -12.78
N PRO A 49 -19.93 22.18 -13.76
CA PRO A 49 -19.83 20.86 -14.40
C PRO A 49 -19.28 19.80 -13.44
N LEU A 50 -19.81 18.58 -13.52
CA LEU A 50 -19.33 17.43 -12.73
C LEU A 50 -18.39 16.57 -13.58
N ILE A 51 -17.08 16.66 -13.31
CA ILE A 51 -16.06 15.84 -13.94
C ILE A 51 -15.29 15.14 -12.82
N LEU A 52 -15.41 13.82 -12.71
CA LEU A 52 -14.81 13.08 -11.58
C LEU A 52 -13.34 12.69 -11.83
N SER A 53 -12.98 12.46 -13.08
CA SER A 53 -11.63 12.11 -13.51
C SER A 53 -11.40 12.48 -14.98
N LYS A 54 -10.13 12.58 -15.38
CA LYS A 54 -9.73 12.61 -16.79
C LYS A 54 -9.02 11.32 -17.17
N LYS A 55 -9.17 10.92 -18.44
CA LYS A 55 -8.39 9.81 -18.99
C LYS A 55 -6.91 10.14 -18.92
N VAL A 56 -6.14 9.29 -18.26
CA VAL A 56 -4.68 9.41 -18.23
C VAL A 56 -4.11 8.74 -19.47
N THR A 57 -3.08 9.37 -20.06
CA THR A 57 -2.28 8.78 -21.12
C THR A 57 -0.96 8.31 -20.51
N ASP A 58 -0.63 7.05 -20.76
CA ASP A 58 0.65 6.49 -20.32
C ASP A 58 1.80 7.17 -21.07
N GLU A 59 2.86 7.48 -20.34
CA GLU A 59 4.11 7.90 -20.95
C GLU A 59 4.76 6.71 -21.66
N SER A 60 5.47 6.98 -22.75
CA SER A 60 6.22 5.94 -23.44
C SER A 60 7.28 5.36 -22.50
N GLU A 61 7.17 4.07 -22.16
CA GLU A 61 8.21 3.41 -21.38
C GLU A 61 9.52 3.36 -22.20
N VAL A 62 10.60 3.91 -21.66
CA VAL A 62 11.94 3.74 -22.23
C VAL A 62 12.30 2.26 -22.16
N MET A 63 12.65 1.66 -23.30
CA MET A 63 13.03 0.24 -23.36
C MET A 63 14.27 -0.05 -22.47
N LEU A 64 14.10 -0.96 -21.51
CA LEU A 64 14.98 -1.19 -20.36
C LEU A 64 16.23 -2.05 -20.61
N LYS A 65 16.75 -2.16 -21.84
CA LYS A 65 17.81 -3.14 -22.16
C LYS A 65 18.96 -2.64 -23.01
N SER A 66 19.47 -1.43 -22.75
CA SER A 66 20.72 -0.99 -23.39
C SER A 66 21.62 -0.22 -22.43
N GLY A 67 22.91 -0.53 -22.43
CA GLY A 67 23.93 0.16 -21.62
C GLY A 67 24.69 -0.75 -20.64
N ASN A 68 25.65 -0.16 -19.91
CA ASN A 68 26.53 -0.87 -18.97
C ASN A 68 25.89 -1.20 -17.61
N GLU A 69 24.79 -0.53 -17.26
CA GLU A 69 24.03 -0.73 -16.00
C GLU A 69 22.54 -0.98 -16.31
N PRO A 70 22.20 -2.09 -16.98
CA PRO A 70 20.86 -2.31 -17.53
C PRO A 70 19.76 -2.35 -16.47
N PHE A 71 20.11 -2.59 -15.21
CA PHE A 71 19.15 -2.68 -14.11
C PHE A 71 18.93 -1.37 -13.35
N LYS A 72 19.78 -0.36 -13.51
CA LYS A 72 19.66 0.91 -12.78
C LYS A 72 18.29 1.58 -12.97
N ASN A 73 17.71 1.43 -14.16
CA ASN A 73 16.40 2.02 -14.51
C ASN A 73 15.19 1.33 -13.84
N TYR A 74 15.41 0.26 -13.06
CA TYR A 74 14.38 -0.31 -12.18
C TYR A 74 14.32 0.37 -10.81
N LEU A 75 15.35 1.13 -10.42
CA LEU A 75 15.31 1.94 -9.22
C LEU A 75 14.23 3.02 -9.35
N GLY A 76 13.44 3.23 -8.30
CA GLY A 76 12.35 4.20 -8.30
C GLY A 76 11.11 3.76 -9.08
N ARG A 77 11.04 2.50 -9.53
CA ARG A 77 9.81 1.91 -10.09
C ARG A 77 8.95 1.30 -9.00
N SER A 78 7.64 1.26 -9.26
CA SER A 78 6.68 0.68 -8.34
C SER A 78 6.78 -0.84 -8.32
N PHE A 79 6.29 -1.42 -7.23
CA PHE A 79 6.39 -2.83 -6.96
C PHE A 79 5.16 -3.33 -6.21
N LYS A 80 4.61 -4.43 -6.74
CA LYS A 80 3.44 -5.15 -6.23
C LYS A 80 3.92 -6.36 -5.44
N MET A 81 3.24 -6.72 -4.37
CA MET A 81 3.58 -7.88 -3.55
C MET A 81 2.53 -8.98 -3.73
N ASN A 82 2.21 -9.30 -4.99
CA ASN A 82 1.00 -10.05 -5.32
C ASN A 82 1.27 -11.53 -5.61
N THR A 83 2.48 -11.89 -6.01
CA THR A 83 2.81 -13.26 -6.44
C THR A 83 4.16 -13.74 -5.92
N LEU A 84 4.33 -15.05 -5.86
CA LEU A 84 5.61 -15.70 -5.63
C LEU A 84 6.26 -16.15 -6.97
N PRO A 85 7.60 -16.13 -7.08
CA PRO A 85 8.54 -15.49 -6.16
C PRO A 85 8.31 -13.97 -6.12
N LEU A 86 8.69 -13.32 -5.01
CA LEU A 86 8.52 -11.88 -4.82
C LEU A 86 9.12 -11.08 -6.00
N THR A 87 10.32 -11.44 -6.43
CA THR A 87 11.04 -10.77 -7.53
C THR A 87 10.61 -11.18 -8.93
N ASP A 88 9.44 -11.81 -9.08
CA ASP A 88 8.86 -12.06 -10.39
C ASP A 88 8.55 -10.74 -11.12
N TYR A 89 8.82 -10.68 -12.42
CA TYR A 89 8.60 -9.45 -13.19
C TYR A 89 7.13 -9.02 -13.24
N THR A 90 6.18 -9.93 -13.02
CA THR A 90 4.74 -9.61 -12.93
C THR A 90 4.41 -8.75 -11.72
N ASN A 91 5.30 -8.69 -10.74
CA ASN A 91 5.22 -7.80 -9.59
C ASN A 91 5.82 -6.41 -9.88
N PHE A 92 6.49 -6.19 -11.01
CA PHE A 92 7.12 -4.91 -11.31
C PHE A 92 6.09 -3.99 -11.96
N GLY A 93 6.07 -2.73 -11.53
CA GLY A 93 5.14 -1.75 -12.04
C GLY A 93 5.80 -0.55 -12.71
N PRO A 94 4.98 0.48 -13.02
CA PRO A 94 5.45 1.66 -13.73
C PRO A 94 6.45 2.49 -12.91
N ARG A 95 7.03 3.48 -13.59
CA ARG A 95 7.92 4.47 -12.96
C ARG A 95 7.17 5.28 -11.90
N VAL A 96 7.78 5.48 -10.74
CA VAL A 96 7.28 6.40 -9.69
C VAL A 96 8.14 7.65 -9.68
N ILE A 97 9.46 7.46 -9.64
CA ILE A 97 10.44 8.54 -9.60
C ILE A 97 10.99 8.78 -11.02
N ASP A 98 11.03 10.05 -11.43
CA ASP A 98 11.87 10.51 -12.51
C ASP A 98 13.35 10.39 -12.13
N LEU A 99 13.87 9.16 -12.20
CA LEU A 99 15.24 8.86 -11.79
C LEU A 99 16.29 9.66 -12.57
N GLU A 100 16.05 9.93 -13.86
CA GLU A 100 17.01 10.67 -14.68
C GLU A 100 17.08 12.12 -14.23
N GLU A 101 15.93 12.78 -14.06
CA GLU A 101 15.86 14.14 -13.57
C GLU A 101 16.38 14.27 -12.13
N TYR A 102 16.04 13.32 -11.26
CA TYR A 102 16.55 13.25 -9.88
C TYR A 102 18.09 13.23 -9.84
N LEU A 103 18.72 12.41 -10.68
CA LEU A 103 20.16 12.22 -10.69
C LEU A 103 20.95 13.39 -11.30
N ILE A 104 20.31 14.26 -12.09
CA ILE A 104 20.94 15.52 -12.54
C ILE A 104 21.33 16.38 -11.33
N ASN A 105 20.44 16.47 -10.33
CA ASN A 105 20.66 17.27 -9.13
C ASN A 105 21.26 16.45 -7.98
N ASN A 106 21.19 15.12 -8.05
CA ASN A 106 21.70 14.20 -7.02
C ASN A 106 22.61 13.12 -7.65
N PRO A 107 23.79 13.47 -8.20
CA PRO A 107 24.61 12.54 -8.97
C PRO A 107 25.10 11.31 -8.17
N ASN A 108 25.15 11.42 -6.84
CA ASN A 108 25.52 10.34 -5.92
C ASN A 108 24.29 9.70 -5.25
N GLY A 109 23.08 9.88 -5.81
CA GLY A 109 21.84 9.31 -5.27
C GLY A 109 21.68 7.82 -5.54
N THR A 110 22.50 7.24 -6.43
CA THR A 110 22.52 5.80 -6.75
C THR A 110 23.91 5.23 -6.66
N TYR A 111 23.99 3.95 -6.31
CA TYR A 111 25.25 3.19 -6.26
C TYR A 111 25.06 1.80 -6.84
N THR A 112 26.18 1.17 -7.19
CA THR A 112 26.22 -0.21 -7.66
C THR A 112 27.47 -0.89 -7.15
N ASP A 113 27.30 -2.06 -6.54
CA ASP A 113 28.40 -2.88 -6.02
C ASP A 113 28.36 -4.27 -6.62
N ARG A 114 29.53 -4.85 -6.86
CA ARG A 114 29.67 -6.27 -7.18
C ARG A 114 29.67 -7.09 -5.90
N ILE A 115 28.85 -8.13 -5.86
CA ILE A 115 28.74 -9.10 -4.77
C ILE A 115 29.54 -10.38 -5.12
N GLY A 116 29.10 -11.13 -6.12
CA GLY A 116 29.85 -12.24 -6.71
C GLY A 116 29.92 -13.54 -5.90
N TYR A 117 28.84 -13.97 -5.26
CA TYR A 117 28.77 -15.29 -4.58
C TYR A 117 27.40 -15.96 -4.73
N THR A 118 27.28 -17.22 -4.31
CA THR A 118 26.00 -17.95 -4.26
C THR A 118 25.53 -18.13 -2.83
N ASP A 119 24.24 -18.02 -2.60
CA ASP A 119 23.61 -18.23 -1.29
C ASP A 119 22.38 -19.14 -1.43
N SER A 120 21.94 -19.72 -0.33
CA SER A 120 20.69 -20.48 -0.29
C SER A 120 20.07 -20.45 1.09
N TYR A 121 18.75 -20.26 1.13
CA TYR A 121 17.98 -20.37 2.36
C TYR A 121 16.63 -21.02 2.09
N SER A 122 16.07 -21.62 3.14
CA SER A 122 14.73 -22.16 3.11
C SER A 122 13.98 -21.80 4.38
N PHE A 123 12.67 -21.75 4.27
CA PHE A 123 11.81 -21.64 5.43
C PHE A 123 10.55 -22.47 5.24
N ALA A 124 9.94 -22.85 6.37
CA ALA A 124 8.74 -23.66 6.40
C ALA A 124 7.65 -22.98 7.22
N TYR A 125 6.40 -23.23 6.84
CA TYR A 125 5.21 -22.67 7.48
C TYR A 125 4.03 -23.62 7.34
N SER A 126 3.18 -23.69 8.35
CA SER A 126 1.95 -24.52 8.31
C SER A 126 0.69 -23.71 8.05
N ARG A 127 0.77 -22.37 8.13
CA ARG A 127 -0.36 -21.44 7.96
C ARG A 127 0.10 -20.15 7.30
N PHE A 128 -0.74 -19.55 6.47
CA PHE A 128 -0.37 -18.35 5.71
C PHE A 128 -0.24 -17.09 6.56
N TYR A 129 -0.87 -16.99 7.73
CA TYR A 129 -0.60 -15.86 8.62
C TYR A 129 0.84 -15.91 9.19
N ASN A 130 1.40 -17.12 9.39
CA ASN A 130 2.80 -17.31 9.81
C ASN A 130 3.81 -17.06 8.66
N PHE A 131 3.32 -17.01 7.42
CA PHE A 131 4.16 -16.82 6.24
C PHE A 131 4.99 -15.54 6.33
N LEU A 132 4.36 -14.43 6.71
CA LEU A 132 5.01 -13.12 6.84
C LEU A 132 6.16 -13.12 7.86
N GLU A 133 6.02 -13.87 8.95
CA GLU A 133 7.06 -13.95 9.98
C GLU A 133 8.26 -14.81 9.53
N LYS A 134 8.02 -15.82 8.69
CA LYS A 134 9.05 -16.77 8.23
C LYS A 134 9.74 -16.34 6.93
N SER A 135 9.04 -15.66 6.02
CA SER A 135 9.51 -15.32 4.66
C SER A 135 10.50 -14.16 4.56
N THR A 136 10.96 -13.59 5.69
CA THR A 136 11.85 -12.41 5.80
C THR A 136 11.32 -11.11 5.17
N VAL A 137 10.15 -11.14 4.53
CA VAL A 137 9.56 -10.03 3.78
C VAL A 137 9.41 -8.76 4.62
N LYS A 138 9.07 -8.87 5.91
CA LYS A 138 9.01 -7.71 6.82
C LYS A 138 10.32 -6.93 6.89
N LYS A 139 11.48 -7.59 6.73
CA LYS A 139 12.80 -6.95 6.71
C LYS A 139 13.10 -6.26 5.39
N LYS A 140 12.47 -6.72 4.29
CA LYS A 140 12.68 -6.15 2.95
C LYS A 140 11.94 -4.82 2.78
N VAL A 141 10.85 -4.64 3.52
CA VAL A 141 10.05 -3.41 3.52
C VAL A 141 10.60 -2.43 4.54
N LYS A 142 10.93 -1.21 4.10
CA LYS A 142 11.36 -0.14 4.98
C LYS A 142 10.28 0.22 5.99
N GLY A 143 10.63 0.12 7.28
CA GLY A 143 9.66 0.28 8.37
C GLY A 143 8.62 -0.84 8.45
N GLY A 144 8.83 -1.96 7.74
CA GLY A 144 7.86 -3.04 7.54
C GLY A 144 7.38 -3.73 8.82
N PHE A 145 8.11 -3.62 9.93
CA PHE A 145 7.63 -4.09 11.24
C PHE A 145 6.42 -3.30 11.76
N LYS A 146 6.19 -2.06 11.28
CA LYS A 146 5.06 -1.21 11.63
C LYS A 146 3.89 -1.31 10.65
N LEU A 147 4.08 -1.95 9.50
CA LEU A 147 3.09 -2.01 8.42
C LEU A 147 2.33 -3.34 8.46
N ASN A 148 1.02 -3.29 8.30
CA ASN A 148 0.23 -4.49 8.06
C ASN A 148 0.38 -4.91 6.59
N LEU A 149 1.06 -6.04 6.35
CA LEU A 149 1.34 -6.58 5.01
C LEU A 149 0.36 -7.71 4.63
N GLY A 150 -0.89 -7.67 5.10
CA GLY A 150 -1.87 -8.74 4.92
C GLY A 150 -2.09 -9.16 3.46
N LEU A 151 -2.07 -8.20 2.52
CA LEU A 151 -2.22 -8.50 1.09
C LEU A 151 -1.12 -9.44 0.56
N PHE A 152 0.10 -9.33 1.09
CA PHE A 152 1.19 -10.22 0.68
C PHE A 152 0.90 -11.69 1.04
N SER A 153 0.35 -11.94 2.24
CA SER A 153 -0.08 -13.29 2.63
C SER A 153 -1.19 -13.82 1.71
N ILE A 154 -2.10 -12.96 1.26
CA ILE A 154 -3.16 -13.31 0.29
C ILE A 154 -2.53 -13.68 -1.07
N GLY A 155 -1.57 -12.88 -1.57
CA GLY A 155 -0.85 -13.14 -2.80
C GLY A 155 -0.03 -14.44 -2.78
N ALA A 156 0.67 -14.70 -1.66
CA ALA A 156 1.40 -15.93 -1.41
C ALA A 156 0.46 -17.15 -1.39
N LYS A 157 -0.69 -17.05 -0.69
CA LYS A 157 -1.72 -18.09 -0.70
C LYS A 157 -2.21 -18.38 -2.11
N LYS A 158 -2.61 -17.36 -2.88
CA LYS A 158 -3.04 -17.50 -4.27
C LYS A 158 -1.97 -18.16 -5.15
N SER A 159 -0.69 -17.85 -4.93
CA SER A 159 0.42 -18.46 -5.67
C SER A 159 0.57 -19.96 -5.35
N MET A 160 0.43 -20.32 -4.06
CA MET A 160 0.41 -21.72 -3.63
C MET A 160 -0.81 -22.47 -4.18
N GLU A 161 -1.99 -21.86 -4.20
CA GLU A 161 -3.22 -22.47 -4.72
C GLU A 161 -3.14 -22.70 -6.23
N ARG A 162 -2.57 -21.77 -6.99
CA ARG A 162 -2.31 -21.94 -8.42
C ARG A 162 -1.32 -23.08 -8.69
N THR A 163 -0.37 -23.29 -7.79
CA THR A 163 0.67 -24.33 -7.94
C THR A 163 0.17 -25.70 -7.51
N PHE A 164 -0.43 -25.82 -6.32
CA PHE A 164 -0.79 -27.09 -5.70
C PHE A 164 -2.29 -27.42 -5.71
N SER A 165 -3.16 -26.54 -6.21
CA SER A 165 -4.63 -26.52 -6.04
C SER A 165 -5.12 -26.02 -4.69
N LYS A 166 -6.29 -25.35 -4.70
CA LYS A 166 -6.97 -24.85 -3.51
C LYS A 166 -7.25 -25.97 -2.48
N THR A 167 -7.78 -27.10 -2.92
CA THR A 167 -8.08 -28.26 -2.05
C THR A 167 -6.83 -28.78 -1.33
N THR A 168 -5.68 -28.76 -2.00
CA THR A 168 -4.41 -29.15 -1.37
C THR A 168 -3.96 -28.11 -0.35
N VAL A 169 -4.02 -26.82 -0.69
CA VAL A 169 -3.57 -25.73 0.19
C VAL A 169 -4.42 -25.60 1.46
N GLU A 170 -5.70 -25.99 1.41
CA GLU A 170 -6.63 -25.91 2.55
C GLU A 170 -6.59 -27.16 3.47
N GLU A 171 -5.81 -28.19 3.14
CA GLU A 171 -5.69 -29.40 3.97
C GLU A 171 -4.92 -29.11 5.28
N SER A 172 -5.56 -29.37 6.43
CA SER A 172 -5.10 -28.93 7.75
C SER A 172 -3.82 -29.59 8.27
N ASN A 173 -3.47 -30.78 7.76
CA ASN A 173 -2.28 -31.52 8.20
C ASN A 173 -1.05 -31.32 7.30
N ARG A 174 -1.08 -30.26 6.48
CA ARG A 174 0.03 -29.91 5.60
C ARG A 174 1.02 -28.95 6.22
N VAL A 175 2.25 -29.07 5.74
CA VAL A 175 3.33 -28.14 5.94
C VAL A 175 3.78 -27.67 4.57
N PHE A 176 4.07 -26.39 4.45
CA PHE A 176 4.59 -25.78 3.25
C PHE A 176 6.02 -25.32 3.50
N GLY A 177 6.78 -25.14 2.42
CA GLY A 177 8.09 -24.51 2.51
C GLY A 177 8.52 -23.90 1.19
N GLU A 178 9.48 -23.00 1.28
CA GLU A 178 10.13 -22.40 0.12
C GLU A 178 11.63 -22.59 0.22
N LEU A 179 12.24 -22.89 -0.91
CA LEU A 179 13.68 -22.87 -1.11
C LEU A 179 14.02 -21.74 -2.07
N HIS A 180 15.00 -20.93 -1.67
CA HIS A 180 15.64 -19.96 -2.54
C HIS A 180 17.10 -20.36 -2.71
N TYR A 181 17.52 -20.56 -3.96
CA TYR A 181 18.94 -20.62 -4.34
C TYR A 181 19.27 -19.38 -5.16
N LEU A 182 20.29 -18.64 -4.76
CA LEU A 182 20.64 -17.34 -5.31
C LEU A 182 22.06 -17.37 -5.88
N TYR A 183 22.21 -16.93 -7.12
CA TYR A 183 23.47 -16.49 -7.70
C TYR A 183 23.48 -14.96 -7.66
N LEU A 184 24.27 -14.37 -6.78
CA LEU A 184 24.27 -12.93 -6.48
C LEU A 184 25.43 -12.26 -7.22
N ASP A 185 25.14 -11.48 -8.27
CA ASP A 185 26.18 -10.79 -9.05
C ASP A 185 26.43 -9.37 -8.54
N SER A 186 25.40 -8.53 -8.53
CA SER A 186 25.52 -7.10 -8.25
C SER A 186 24.30 -6.55 -7.50
N ARG A 187 24.52 -5.55 -6.66
CA ARG A 187 23.49 -4.78 -5.94
C ARG A 187 23.36 -3.39 -6.55
N TYR A 188 22.13 -2.93 -6.71
CA TYR A 188 21.79 -1.57 -7.14
C TYR A 188 20.94 -0.93 -6.06
N TRP A 189 21.26 0.31 -5.65
CA TRP A 189 20.43 1.00 -4.66
C TRP A 189 20.38 2.51 -4.83
N LEU A 190 19.26 3.06 -4.36
CA LEU A 190 19.00 4.47 -4.13
C LEU A 190 19.27 4.80 -2.66
N THR A 191 19.83 5.97 -2.39
CA THR A 191 19.84 6.50 -1.02
C THR A 191 18.43 6.95 -0.67
N THR A 192 17.95 6.56 0.52
CA THR A 192 16.57 6.85 0.94
C THR A 192 16.53 7.45 2.35
N ASN A 193 17.55 8.19 2.78
CA ASN A 193 17.47 8.87 4.08
C ASN A 193 16.34 9.92 4.07
N SER A 194 16.03 10.51 5.24
CA SER A 194 14.89 11.45 5.34
C SER A 194 15.04 12.69 4.44
N TYR A 195 16.27 13.13 4.15
CA TYR A 195 16.52 14.20 3.19
C TYR A 195 16.27 13.73 1.76
N ASP A 196 16.80 12.56 1.37
CA ASP A 196 16.61 11.99 0.03
C ASP A 196 15.12 11.81 -0.29
N LEU A 197 14.33 11.31 0.67
CA LEU A 197 12.89 11.11 0.47
C LEU A 197 12.14 12.42 0.24
N LYS A 198 12.53 13.49 0.93
CA LYS A 198 11.95 14.83 0.71
C LYS A 198 12.28 15.34 -0.69
N GLU A 199 13.54 15.20 -1.12
CA GLU A 199 13.97 15.58 -2.46
C GLU A 199 13.29 14.76 -3.56
N MET A 200 13.18 13.43 -3.39
CA MET A 200 12.55 12.53 -4.36
C MET A 200 11.09 12.89 -4.67
N ARG A 201 10.37 13.52 -3.72
CA ARG A 201 8.99 13.99 -3.94
C ARG A 201 8.89 15.09 -5.02
N TYR A 202 9.98 15.75 -5.38
CA TYR A 202 10.01 16.74 -6.47
C TYR A 202 10.13 16.09 -7.83
N TYR A 203 10.73 14.90 -7.87
CA TYR A 203 11.01 14.16 -9.09
C TYR A 203 10.04 12.99 -9.22
N LEU A 204 8.77 13.19 -8.90
CA LEU A 204 7.75 12.18 -9.19
C LEU A 204 7.41 12.26 -10.67
N SER A 205 7.36 11.11 -11.33
CA SER A 205 6.99 11.07 -12.74
C SER A 205 5.59 11.64 -12.95
N LYS A 206 5.39 12.30 -14.08
CA LYS A 206 4.11 12.93 -14.41
C LYS A 206 2.98 11.90 -14.56
N SER A 207 3.29 10.72 -15.12
CA SER A 207 2.35 9.59 -15.18
C SER A 207 1.94 9.10 -13.79
N PHE A 208 2.86 8.99 -12.83
CA PHE A 208 2.54 8.67 -11.43
C PHE A 208 1.56 9.67 -10.82
N LEU A 209 1.85 10.97 -10.92
CA LEU A 209 0.99 12.02 -10.38
C LEU A 209 -0.38 12.05 -11.06
N ASN A 210 -0.43 11.92 -12.38
CA ASN A 210 -1.69 11.88 -13.10
C ASN A 210 -2.56 10.69 -12.64
N HIS A 211 -1.99 9.49 -12.55
CA HIS A 211 -2.73 8.33 -12.04
C HIS A 211 -3.16 8.50 -10.59
N LEU A 212 -2.31 9.07 -9.72
CA LEU A 212 -2.65 9.30 -8.31
C LEU A 212 -3.91 10.17 -8.13
N TYR A 213 -4.15 11.13 -9.02
CA TYR A 213 -5.30 12.05 -8.92
C TYR A 213 -6.47 11.71 -9.86
N ASN A 214 -6.28 10.86 -10.86
CA ASN A 214 -7.30 10.56 -11.88
C ASN A 214 -7.73 9.10 -11.93
N ASN A 215 -7.01 8.18 -11.28
CA ASN A 215 -7.47 6.80 -11.09
C ASN A 215 -8.09 6.69 -9.70
N THR A 216 -9.08 5.82 -9.56
CA THR A 216 -9.59 5.48 -8.23
C THR A 216 -8.48 4.86 -7.38
N PRO A 217 -8.54 4.94 -6.05
CA PRO A 217 -7.54 4.29 -5.19
C PRO A 217 -7.33 2.81 -5.51
N SER A 218 -8.39 2.09 -5.90
CA SER A 218 -8.30 0.69 -6.35
C SER A 218 -7.50 0.57 -7.64
N GLU A 219 -7.86 1.30 -8.69
CA GLU A 219 -7.17 1.27 -10.00
C GLU A 219 -5.70 1.71 -9.87
N PHE A 220 -5.43 2.73 -9.06
CA PHE A 220 -4.07 3.17 -8.78
C PHE A 220 -3.26 2.07 -8.10
N PHE A 221 -3.81 1.45 -7.06
CA PHE A 221 -3.11 0.39 -6.34
C PHE A 221 -2.92 -0.88 -7.18
N GLU A 222 -3.90 -1.24 -8.02
CA GLU A 222 -3.75 -2.31 -9.00
C GLU A 222 -2.62 -2.04 -10.00
N THR A 223 -2.43 -0.78 -10.38
CA THR A 223 -1.41 -0.34 -11.35
C THR A 223 -0.02 -0.27 -10.73
N TYR A 224 0.12 0.38 -9.58
CA TYR A 224 1.41 0.69 -8.96
C TYR A 224 1.81 -0.28 -7.84
N GLY A 225 0.85 -0.85 -7.11
CA GLY A 225 1.10 -1.58 -5.87
C GLY A 225 1.40 -0.66 -4.69
N GLY A 226 1.98 -1.22 -3.64
CA GLY A 226 2.22 -0.54 -2.37
C GLY A 226 3.65 -0.04 -2.15
N PHE A 227 4.57 -0.37 -3.05
CA PHE A 227 6.01 -0.21 -2.78
C PHE A 227 6.77 0.35 -3.98
N VAL A 228 7.99 0.82 -3.72
CA VAL A 228 8.95 1.31 -4.70
C VAL A 228 10.26 0.55 -4.51
N MET A 229 10.84 0.08 -5.61
CA MET A 229 12.12 -0.63 -5.61
C MET A 229 13.25 0.37 -5.42
N CYS A 230 13.91 0.33 -4.27
CA CYS A 230 15.02 1.22 -3.93
C CYS A 230 16.33 0.48 -3.72
N ASP A 231 16.32 -0.82 -3.44
CA ASP A 231 17.55 -1.60 -3.23
C ASP A 231 17.33 -3.08 -3.56
N PHE A 232 18.01 -3.56 -4.59
CA PHE A 232 17.85 -4.93 -5.06
C PHE A 232 19.16 -5.53 -5.57
N VAL A 233 19.17 -6.86 -5.61
CA VAL A 233 20.27 -7.67 -6.14
C VAL A 233 19.85 -8.32 -7.44
N VAL A 234 20.79 -8.36 -8.38
CA VAL A 234 20.64 -9.00 -9.69
C VAL A 234 21.51 -10.24 -9.81
N GLY A 235 21.05 -11.19 -10.61
CA GLY A 235 21.73 -12.45 -10.90
C GLY A 235 20.76 -13.52 -11.35
N GLY A 236 20.83 -14.72 -10.77
CA GLY A 236 19.89 -15.82 -11.03
C GLY A 236 19.29 -16.39 -9.75
N LYS A 237 18.02 -16.81 -9.81
CA LYS A 237 17.31 -17.40 -8.67
C LYS A 237 16.59 -18.68 -9.07
N VAL A 238 16.67 -19.69 -8.22
CA VAL A 238 15.74 -20.80 -8.18
C VAL A 238 14.78 -20.55 -7.02
N ASN A 239 13.49 -20.59 -7.28
CA ASN A 239 12.46 -20.67 -6.26
C ASN A 239 11.76 -22.03 -6.36
N ALA A 240 11.81 -22.83 -5.30
CA ALA A 240 11.05 -24.08 -5.24
C ALA A 240 10.05 -24.03 -4.09
N LEU A 241 8.77 -24.27 -4.41
CA LEU A 241 7.68 -24.37 -3.45
C LEU A 241 7.49 -25.83 -3.07
N TYR A 242 7.22 -26.10 -1.80
CA TYR A 242 7.03 -27.43 -1.24
C TYR A 242 5.67 -27.54 -0.55
N SER A 243 5.04 -28.71 -0.67
CA SER A 243 3.84 -29.09 0.10
C SER A 243 3.99 -30.53 0.58
N GLY A 244 3.83 -30.74 1.89
CA GLY A 244 4.01 -32.03 2.53
C GLY A 244 2.85 -32.39 3.45
N VAL A 245 2.26 -33.58 3.30
CA VAL A 245 1.33 -34.15 4.30
C VAL A 245 2.15 -34.75 5.45
N TYR A 246 2.02 -34.18 6.64
CA TYR A 246 2.86 -34.57 7.78
C TYR A 246 2.32 -35.81 8.51
N LYS A 247 3.20 -36.75 8.82
CA LYS A 247 2.90 -38.00 9.55
C LYS A 247 3.24 -37.84 11.02
N GLY A 248 2.22 -37.53 11.83
CA GLY A 248 2.31 -37.49 13.29
C GLY A 248 1.64 -36.27 13.91
N ASN A 249 1.79 -36.14 15.22
CA ASN A 249 1.12 -35.13 16.05
C ASN A 249 2.11 -34.15 16.70
N GLU A 250 3.33 -34.04 16.14
CA GLU A 250 4.37 -33.14 16.60
C GLU A 250 3.97 -31.66 16.46
N SER A 251 4.65 -30.79 17.20
CA SER A 251 4.38 -29.34 17.19
C SER A 251 4.65 -28.71 15.82
N ILE A 252 4.07 -27.53 15.58
CA ILE A 252 4.26 -26.77 14.33
C ILE A 252 5.75 -26.48 14.08
N GLU A 253 6.51 -26.20 15.13
CA GLU A 253 7.94 -25.92 15.05
C GLU A 253 8.73 -27.16 14.61
N ALA A 254 8.41 -28.33 15.19
CA ALA A 254 9.03 -29.60 14.82
C ALA A 254 8.72 -29.96 13.36
N ARG A 255 7.44 -29.84 12.96
CA ARG A 255 6.99 -30.03 11.57
C ARG A 255 7.75 -29.14 10.58
N GLY A 256 7.93 -27.87 10.92
CA GLY A 256 8.69 -26.92 10.10
C GLY A 256 10.18 -27.26 10.01
N LYS A 257 10.78 -27.76 11.11
CA LYS A 257 12.17 -28.24 11.11
C LYS A 257 12.36 -29.45 10.21
N ASP A 258 11.42 -30.40 10.24
CA ASP A 258 11.47 -31.58 9.38
C ASP A 258 11.28 -31.20 7.90
N MET A 259 10.36 -30.28 7.60
CA MET A 259 10.22 -29.72 6.24
C MET A 259 11.52 -29.09 5.74
N ASN A 260 12.16 -28.22 6.53
CA ASN A 260 13.43 -27.61 6.16
C ASN A 260 14.56 -28.64 5.95
N SER A 261 14.57 -29.70 6.77
CA SER A 261 15.53 -30.80 6.62
C SER A 261 15.33 -31.54 5.30
N ASP A 262 14.09 -31.86 4.95
CA ASP A 262 13.74 -32.51 3.69
C ASP A 262 13.99 -31.62 2.47
N ILE A 263 13.72 -30.30 2.57
CA ILE A 263 14.13 -29.33 1.56
C ILE A 263 15.65 -29.39 1.37
N GLY A 264 16.41 -29.31 2.46
CA GLY A 264 17.88 -29.40 2.44
C GLY A 264 18.43 -30.70 1.85
N ALA A 265 17.62 -31.76 1.82
CA ALA A 265 17.90 -33.07 1.24
C ALA A 265 17.25 -33.27 -0.14
N SER A 266 16.83 -32.20 -0.81
CA SER A 266 16.15 -32.25 -2.12
C SER A 266 16.78 -31.33 -3.17
N TYR A 267 17.94 -30.74 -2.90
CA TYR A 267 18.70 -29.98 -3.89
C TYR A 267 20.20 -30.01 -3.56
N GLY A 268 21.01 -29.61 -4.52
CA GLY A 268 22.43 -29.39 -4.30
C GLY A 268 23.25 -29.51 -5.57
N LYS A 269 24.57 -29.61 -5.37
CA LYS A 269 25.52 -29.94 -6.42
C LYS A 269 26.01 -31.36 -6.21
N THR A 270 26.02 -32.16 -7.27
CA THR A 270 26.63 -33.49 -7.27
C THR A 270 28.16 -33.38 -7.27
N VAL A 271 28.83 -34.52 -7.06
CA VAL A 271 30.30 -34.61 -7.17
C VAL A 271 30.79 -34.29 -8.58
N SER A 272 29.99 -34.59 -9.61
CA SER A 272 30.28 -34.22 -11.02
C SER A 272 30.11 -32.72 -11.30
N GLY A 273 29.56 -31.96 -10.35
CA GLY A 273 29.32 -30.52 -10.49
C GLY A 273 27.93 -30.17 -11.03
N ASP A 274 27.07 -31.16 -11.28
CA ASP A 274 25.70 -30.95 -11.75
C ASP A 274 24.86 -30.33 -10.63
N PHE A 275 24.05 -29.34 -10.98
CA PHE A 275 23.21 -28.61 -10.03
C PHE A 275 21.73 -28.83 -10.35
N GLY A 276 20.91 -29.09 -9.34
CA GLY A 276 19.48 -29.32 -9.57
C GLY A 276 18.63 -29.50 -8.33
N ILE A 277 17.35 -29.74 -8.57
CA ILE A 277 16.32 -30.07 -7.57
C ILE A 277 15.91 -31.53 -7.78
N GLY A 278 15.94 -32.31 -6.70
CA GLY A 278 15.62 -33.74 -6.69
C GLY A 278 16.59 -34.53 -5.81
N ARG A 279 16.23 -35.77 -5.52
CA ARG A 279 17.04 -36.66 -4.65
C ARG A 279 18.43 -36.96 -5.22
N GLY A 280 18.56 -36.96 -6.55
CA GLY A 280 19.86 -37.12 -7.23
C GLY A 280 20.88 -36.03 -6.90
N TYR A 281 20.42 -34.85 -6.46
CA TYR A 281 21.27 -33.69 -6.15
C TYR A 281 21.50 -33.49 -4.64
N ALA A 282 20.92 -34.33 -3.78
CA ALA A 282 20.89 -34.16 -2.32
C ALA A 282 22.25 -34.28 -1.61
N ASN A 283 23.32 -34.60 -2.34
CA ASN A 283 24.70 -34.74 -1.86
C ASN A 283 24.81 -35.57 -0.55
N GLY A 284 24.17 -36.73 -0.52
CA GLY A 284 24.22 -37.68 0.61
C GLY A 284 23.32 -37.36 1.81
N LYS A 285 22.48 -36.31 1.73
CA LYS A 285 21.49 -36.01 2.77
C LYS A 285 20.25 -36.88 2.61
N GLU A 286 19.74 -37.39 3.73
CA GLU A 286 18.55 -38.23 3.77
C GLU A 286 17.28 -37.45 4.13
N LEU A 287 16.13 -37.92 3.62
CA LEU A 287 14.83 -37.43 4.06
C LEU A 287 14.54 -37.91 5.48
N THR A 288 13.81 -37.10 6.24
CA THR A 288 13.31 -37.43 7.57
C THR A 288 12.26 -38.55 7.55
N ASN A 289 11.64 -38.81 6.40
CA ASN A 289 10.50 -39.73 6.23
C ASN A 289 9.26 -39.36 7.07
N LYS A 290 9.14 -38.08 7.43
CA LYS A 290 8.01 -37.52 8.19
C LYS A 290 6.84 -37.07 7.32
N PHE A 291 6.98 -37.10 5.99
CA PHE A 291 5.93 -36.71 5.05
C PHE A 291 5.47 -37.87 4.19
N THR A 292 4.15 -38.14 4.15
CA THR A 292 3.57 -39.22 3.32
C THR A 292 3.40 -38.82 1.86
N ASP A 293 3.25 -37.53 1.60
CA ASP A 293 3.18 -36.94 0.26
C ASP A 293 3.89 -35.60 0.27
N LEU A 294 5.20 -35.61 0.02
CA LEU A 294 6.03 -34.41 -0.14
C LEU A 294 6.24 -34.13 -1.62
N ARG A 295 5.78 -32.97 -2.07
CA ARG A 295 5.87 -32.52 -3.46
C ARG A 295 6.58 -31.18 -3.56
N ALA A 296 7.24 -30.95 -4.69
CA ALA A 296 7.82 -29.66 -5.03
C ALA A 296 7.44 -29.20 -6.44
N SER A 297 7.50 -27.89 -6.63
CA SER A 297 7.36 -27.21 -7.91
C SER A 297 8.44 -26.13 -8.01
N VAL A 298 9.06 -26.01 -9.18
CA VAL A 298 10.27 -25.19 -9.39
C VAL A 298 9.99 -24.07 -10.38
N LYS A 299 10.57 -22.90 -10.12
CA LYS A 299 10.61 -21.75 -11.02
C LYS A 299 12.00 -21.12 -10.97
N THR A 300 12.46 -20.55 -12.08
CA THR A 300 13.75 -19.84 -12.11
C THR A 300 13.60 -18.42 -12.64
N LEU A 301 14.41 -17.50 -12.14
CA LEU A 301 14.56 -16.13 -12.63
C LEU A 301 15.99 -15.91 -13.11
N GLY A 302 16.16 -15.17 -14.20
CA GLY A 302 17.44 -15.07 -14.91
C GLY A 302 17.88 -16.40 -15.54
N GLY A 303 19.01 -16.39 -16.22
CA GLY A 303 19.60 -17.52 -16.93
C GLY A 303 18.92 -17.84 -18.26
N ILE A 304 19.62 -18.61 -19.10
CA ILE A 304 19.10 -19.21 -20.33
C ILE A 304 18.40 -20.52 -19.97
N GLY A 305 17.28 -20.81 -20.66
CA GLY A 305 16.46 -21.99 -20.36
C GLY A 305 15.63 -21.84 -19.08
N ALA A 306 15.33 -20.59 -18.69
CA ALA A 306 14.58 -20.31 -17.47
C ALA A 306 13.18 -20.95 -17.50
N ILE A 307 12.82 -21.58 -16.38
CA ILE A 307 11.49 -22.12 -16.08
C ILE A 307 10.60 -20.94 -15.66
N ALA A 308 9.89 -20.35 -16.63
CA ALA A 308 9.18 -19.07 -16.45
C ALA A 308 7.95 -19.13 -15.52
N ALA A 309 7.37 -20.32 -15.32
CA ALA A 309 6.26 -20.57 -14.42
C ALA A 309 6.58 -21.78 -13.54
N PHE A 310 5.97 -21.85 -12.36
CA PHE A 310 6.11 -23.01 -11.49
C PHE A 310 5.76 -24.29 -12.25
N THR A 311 6.65 -25.30 -12.20
CA THR A 311 6.41 -26.60 -12.81
C THR A 311 5.18 -27.29 -12.21
N ASN A 312 4.66 -28.32 -12.87
CA ASN A 312 3.67 -29.18 -12.22
C ASN A 312 4.27 -29.76 -10.93
N PRO A 313 3.52 -29.81 -9.82
CA PRO A 313 4.02 -30.40 -8.58
C PRO A 313 4.32 -31.88 -8.72
N GLU A 314 5.55 -32.27 -8.41
CA GLU A 314 6.02 -33.65 -8.45
C GLU A 314 6.47 -34.13 -7.07
N LYS A 315 6.35 -35.44 -6.81
CA LYS A 315 6.84 -36.02 -5.56
C LYS A 315 8.36 -35.87 -5.47
N ILE A 316 8.86 -35.56 -4.27
CA ILE A 316 10.31 -35.41 -4.05
C ILE A 316 11.09 -36.68 -4.39
N SER A 317 10.47 -37.85 -4.23
CA SER A 317 11.09 -39.13 -4.61
C SER A 317 11.28 -39.33 -6.12
N SER A 318 10.58 -38.56 -6.97
CA SER A 318 10.61 -38.70 -8.43
C SER A 318 11.07 -37.45 -9.18
N ILE A 319 10.96 -36.26 -8.57
CA ILE A 319 11.36 -35.01 -9.23
C ILE A 319 12.86 -35.01 -9.55
N ASN A 320 13.19 -34.55 -10.76
CA ASN A 320 14.56 -34.42 -11.24
C ASN A 320 14.68 -33.22 -12.19
N VAL A 321 14.91 -32.03 -11.63
CA VAL A 321 15.10 -30.79 -12.39
C VAL A 321 16.60 -30.51 -12.49
N ASP A 322 17.19 -30.72 -13.67
CA ASP A 322 18.56 -30.33 -13.97
C ASP A 322 18.64 -28.83 -14.28
N LEU A 323 19.43 -28.11 -13.48
CA LEU A 323 19.65 -26.66 -13.56
C LEU A 323 21.11 -26.32 -13.86
N THR A 324 21.91 -27.29 -14.32
CA THR A 324 23.36 -27.11 -14.57
C THR A 324 23.61 -26.13 -15.71
N SER A 325 22.88 -26.27 -16.82
CA SER A 325 22.98 -25.36 -17.97
C SER A 325 22.47 -23.95 -17.62
N TRP A 326 21.37 -23.88 -16.86
CA TRP A 326 20.84 -22.63 -16.34
C TRP A 326 21.87 -21.90 -15.47
N LEU A 327 22.47 -22.58 -14.49
CA LEU A 327 23.48 -22.01 -13.60
C LEU A 327 24.71 -21.53 -14.38
N SER A 328 25.18 -22.31 -15.35
CA SER A 328 26.34 -21.96 -16.19
C SER A 328 26.10 -20.72 -17.04
N SER A 329 24.86 -20.49 -17.46
CA SER A 329 24.50 -19.33 -18.28
C SER A 329 24.57 -17.99 -17.52
N LEU A 330 24.55 -18.01 -16.19
CA LEU A 330 24.61 -16.82 -15.34
C LEU A 330 26.00 -16.18 -15.30
N ASN A 331 27.03 -16.83 -15.86
CA ASN A 331 28.32 -16.19 -16.09
C ASN A 331 28.23 -15.00 -17.06
N ASN A 332 27.20 -14.96 -17.90
CA ASN A 332 26.90 -13.81 -18.75
C ASN A 332 25.90 -12.88 -18.06
N LYS A 333 26.33 -11.66 -17.77
CA LYS A 333 25.51 -10.63 -17.09
C LYS A 333 24.24 -10.24 -17.85
N ASN A 334 24.21 -10.41 -19.16
CA ASN A 334 23.01 -10.17 -19.97
C ASN A 334 21.88 -11.15 -19.69
N ASN A 335 22.18 -12.27 -19.02
CA ASN A 335 21.20 -13.26 -18.61
C ASN A 335 20.69 -13.03 -17.19
N HIS A 336 21.09 -11.96 -16.50
CA HIS A 336 20.65 -11.71 -15.13
C HIS A 336 19.21 -11.21 -15.06
N SER A 337 18.64 -11.25 -13.87
CA SER A 337 17.36 -10.62 -13.52
C SER A 337 17.45 -10.06 -12.11
N ILE A 338 16.51 -9.22 -11.72
CA ILE A 338 16.33 -8.86 -10.31
C ILE A 338 15.83 -10.11 -9.57
N ILE A 339 16.53 -10.49 -8.51
CA ILE A 339 16.32 -11.78 -7.83
C ILE A 339 16.08 -11.67 -6.34
N GLU A 340 16.50 -10.58 -5.71
CA GLU A 340 16.35 -10.39 -4.28
C GLU A 340 16.28 -8.92 -3.92
N PHE A 341 15.59 -8.59 -2.84
CA PHE A 341 15.63 -7.26 -2.24
C PHE A 341 16.56 -7.25 -1.03
N SER A 342 17.31 -6.17 -0.87
CA SER A 342 18.06 -5.95 0.37
C SER A 342 17.08 -5.64 1.51
N ASP A 343 17.56 -5.72 2.74
CA ASP A 343 16.78 -5.24 3.88
C ASP A 343 16.51 -3.73 3.70
N ASP A 344 15.29 -3.31 4.02
CA ASP A 344 14.71 -1.99 3.73
C ASP A 344 14.71 -1.57 2.23
N GLY A 345 14.91 -2.51 1.30
CA GLY A 345 15.00 -2.23 -0.13
C GLY A 345 13.69 -1.93 -0.85
N LEU A 346 12.56 -2.18 -0.20
CA LEU A 346 11.23 -1.80 -0.66
C LEU A 346 10.72 -0.64 0.17
N LEU A 347 10.62 0.54 -0.44
CA LEU A 347 10.07 1.74 0.19
C LEU A 347 8.54 1.73 0.07
N PRO A 348 7.75 1.89 1.15
CA PRO A 348 6.32 2.11 1.02
C PRO A 348 6.04 3.33 0.14
N ILE A 349 5.19 3.18 -0.88
CA ILE A 349 4.94 4.25 -1.86
C ILE A 349 4.34 5.50 -1.22
N THR A 350 3.69 5.34 -0.07
CA THR A 350 3.15 6.42 0.76
C THR A 350 4.21 7.38 1.30
N GLU A 351 5.48 6.98 1.37
CA GLU A 351 6.59 7.86 1.75
C GLU A 351 6.87 8.93 0.69
N LEU A 352 6.39 8.75 -0.54
CA LEU A 352 6.56 9.66 -1.67
C LEU A 352 5.30 10.49 -1.96
N ILE A 353 4.20 10.25 -1.26
CA ILE A 353 2.94 10.98 -1.40
C ILE A 353 2.87 12.02 -0.27
N ARG A 354 2.23 13.18 -0.49
CA ARG A 354 2.04 14.18 0.59
C ARG A 354 0.65 14.13 1.19
N GLU A 355 -0.32 13.74 0.38
CA GLU A 355 -1.75 13.75 0.66
C GLU A 355 -2.13 12.60 1.60
N GLU A 356 -2.54 12.92 2.83
CA GLU A 356 -2.81 11.95 3.90
C GLU A 356 -3.98 11.04 3.57
N ASN A 357 -5.02 11.57 2.92
CA ASN A 357 -6.15 10.75 2.49
C ASN A 357 -5.75 9.69 1.45
N LEU A 358 -4.90 10.04 0.49
CA LEU A 358 -4.41 9.08 -0.50
C LEU A 358 -3.46 8.05 0.13
N LYS A 359 -2.59 8.48 1.06
CA LYS A 359 -1.77 7.56 1.86
C LYS A 359 -2.63 6.58 2.65
N TYR A 360 -3.70 7.06 3.27
CA TYR A 360 -4.63 6.23 4.04
C TYR A 360 -5.24 5.15 3.17
N ARG A 361 -5.76 5.50 1.98
CA ARG A 361 -6.34 4.53 1.03
C ARG A 361 -5.33 3.46 0.59
N ILE A 362 -4.09 3.87 0.30
CA ILE A 362 -3.04 2.92 -0.10
C ILE A 362 -2.65 2.01 1.08
N LYS A 363 -2.57 2.53 2.31
CA LYS A 363 -2.30 1.71 3.52
C LYS A 363 -3.39 0.67 3.74
N ILE A 364 -4.67 1.02 3.56
CA ILE A 364 -5.79 0.07 3.58
C ILE A 364 -5.57 -1.04 2.55
N ALA A 365 -5.25 -0.68 1.32
CA ALA A 365 -5.02 -1.66 0.25
C ALA A 365 -3.85 -2.61 0.56
N ILE A 366 -2.72 -2.08 1.07
CA ILE A 366 -1.57 -2.90 1.49
C ILE A 366 -1.94 -3.88 2.61
N SER A 367 -2.81 -3.46 3.52
CA SER A 367 -3.27 -4.31 4.63
C SER A 367 -4.10 -5.51 4.18
N GLY A 368 -4.57 -5.53 2.92
CA GLY A 368 -5.44 -6.56 2.37
C GLY A 368 -6.92 -6.36 2.74
N ASN A 369 -7.29 -5.17 3.20
CA ASN A 369 -8.68 -4.80 3.43
C ASN A 369 -9.36 -4.46 2.09
N ASN A 370 -10.55 -5.01 1.86
CA ASN A 370 -11.29 -4.90 0.60
C ASN A 370 -12.00 -3.55 0.42
N ASN A 371 -12.05 -2.69 1.45
CA ASN A 371 -12.72 -1.38 1.41
C ASN A 371 -11.87 -0.27 0.77
N VAL A 372 -11.30 -0.58 -0.39
CA VAL A 372 -10.59 0.41 -1.21
C VAL A 372 -11.59 1.00 -2.20
N VAL A 373 -11.65 2.32 -2.28
CA VAL A 373 -12.56 3.04 -3.18
C VAL A 373 -12.28 2.63 -4.63
N SER A 374 -13.27 2.02 -5.26
CA SER A 374 -13.24 1.51 -6.64
C SER A 374 -13.90 2.44 -7.65
N GLU A 375 -14.68 3.42 -7.19
CA GLU A 375 -15.40 4.39 -8.02
C GLU A 375 -15.31 5.78 -7.39
N PHE A 376 -15.09 6.80 -8.22
CA PHE A 376 -15.24 8.18 -7.76
C PHE A 376 -16.70 8.52 -7.54
N ARG A 377 -16.98 9.31 -6.50
CA ARG A 377 -18.32 9.84 -6.23
C ARG A 377 -18.37 11.35 -6.39
N GLU A 378 -19.57 11.86 -6.68
CA GLU A 378 -19.80 13.30 -6.60
C GLU A 378 -19.49 13.78 -5.18
N PRO A 379 -18.63 14.80 -5.01
CA PRO A 379 -18.42 15.38 -3.70
C PRO A 379 -19.68 16.09 -3.23
N ILE A 380 -20.00 15.96 -1.95
CA ILE A 380 -21.20 16.54 -1.34
C ILE A 380 -20.84 17.31 -0.07
N LEU A 381 -21.62 18.34 0.23
CA LEU A 381 -21.68 18.90 1.57
C LEU A 381 -22.73 18.15 2.38
N VAL A 382 -22.37 17.78 3.60
CA VAL A 382 -23.28 17.14 4.54
C VAL A 382 -23.42 18.06 5.74
N TYR A 383 -24.67 18.41 6.07
CA TYR A 383 -25.06 18.99 7.33
C TYR A 383 -25.64 17.89 8.22
N ALA A 384 -25.30 17.90 9.50
CA ALA A 384 -25.92 17.03 10.49
C ALA A 384 -26.00 17.73 11.84
N HIS A 385 -27.16 17.63 12.48
CA HIS A 385 -27.43 18.10 13.82
C HIS A 385 -27.70 16.91 14.74
N ASP A 386 -27.08 16.91 15.90
CA ASP A 386 -27.31 15.94 16.97
C ASP A 386 -28.27 16.56 17.99
N GLU A 387 -29.54 16.15 17.95
CA GLU A 387 -30.59 16.69 18.81
C GLU A 387 -30.35 16.39 20.30
N ASP A 388 -29.69 15.29 20.61
CA ASP A 388 -29.48 14.86 21.99
C ASP A 388 -28.35 15.66 22.66
N ASN A 389 -27.35 16.07 21.88
CA ASN A 389 -26.16 16.76 22.38
C ASN A 389 -26.08 18.23 21.99
N ASP A 390 -27.04 18.74 21.22
CA ASP A 390 -27.19 20.15 20.84
C ASP A 390 -25.96 20.70 20.11
N TYR A 391 -25.41 19.92 19.19
CA TYR A 391 -24.33 20.35 18.29
C TYR A 391 -24.70 20.14 16.82
N GLU A 392 -24.15 21.00 15.97
CA GLU A 392 -24.29 20.91 14.52
C GLU A 392 -22.93 20.86 13.84
N LEU A 393 -22.85 20.12 12.74
CA LEU A 393 -21.64 19.97 11.97
C LEU A 393 -21.90 20.05 10.46
N ILE A 394 -20.93 20.61 9.75
CA ILE A 394 -20.89 20.62 8.28
C ILE A 394 -19.56 20.02 7.85
N PHE A 395 -19.60 19.08 6.92
CA PHE A 395 -18.39 18.45 6.39
C PHE A 395 -18.49 18.22 4.89
N LEU A 396 -17.33 18.24 4.24
CA LEU A 396 -17.17 17.90 2.84
C LEU A 396 -16.85 16.42 2.72
N VAL A 397 -17.65 15.69 1.95
CA VAL A 397 -17.29 14.35 1.47
C VAL A 397 -16.58 14.51 0.13
N THR A 398 -15.33 14.06 0.05
CA THR A 398 -14.51 14.15 -1.17
C THR A 398 -14.94 13.13 -2.22
N ARG A 399 -14.45 13.27 -3.45
CA ARG A 399 -14.64 12.25 -4.50
C ARG A 399 -13.98 10.91 -4.17
N TYR A 400 -13.08 10.90 -3.19
CA TYR A 400 -12.43 9.72 -2.62
C TYR A 400 -13.17 9.20 -1.37
N GLU A 401 -14.38 9.68 -1.08
CA GLU A 401 -15.19 9.31 0.11
C GLU A 401 -14.54 9.62 1.47
N ASP A 402 -13.62 10.59 1.50
CA ASP A 402 -13.05 11.10 2.75
C ASP A 402 -13.94 12.20 3.32
N ALA A 403 -13.97 12.38 4.64
CA ALA A 403 -14.79 13.40 5.30
C ALA A 403 -13.91 14.49 5.91
N VAL A 404 -14.10 15.73 5.48
CA VAL A 404 -13.36 16.90 6.00
C VAL A 404 -14.31 17.84 6.71
N ILE A 405 -14.13 17.97 8.03
CA ILE A 405 -14.96 18.83 8.88
C ILE A 405 -14.71 20.30 8.51
N LEU A 406 -15.77 20.98 8.10
CA LEU A 406 -15.78 22.39 7.74
C LEU A 406 -16.40 23.27 8.81
N HIS A 407 -17.33 22.72 9.60
CA HIS A 407 -17.99 23.38 10.72
C HIS A 407 -18.31 22.38 11.83
N TYR A 408 -18.14 22.82 13.08
CA TYR A 408 -18.56 22.11 14.28
C TYR A 408 -18.75 23.16 15.38
N ASP A 409 -19.98 23.30 15.88
CA ASP A 409 -20.32 24.23 16.96
C ASP A 409 -21.59 23.74 17.68
N ARG A 410 -21.91 24.34 18.82
CA ARG A 410 -23.22 24.15 19.44
C ARG A 410 -24.31 24.69 18.53
N TYR A 411 -25.40 23.94 18.43
CA TYR A 411 -26.58 24.43 17.78
C TYR A 411 -27.12 25.65 18.53
N GLN A 412 -27.64 26.63 17.77
CA GLN A 412 -28.19 27.86 18.33
C GLN A 412 -29.67 27.99 17.98
N ASP A 413 -29.95 28.21 16.70
CA ASP A 413 -31.30 28.31 16.15
C ASP A 413 -31.29 28.09 14.63
N THR A 414 -32.48 27.96 14.06
CA THR A 414 -32.67 27.70 12.63
C THR A 414 -32.16 28.82 11.72
N ASN A 415 -32.12 30.07 12.17
CA ASN A 415 -31.59 31.18 11.38
C ASN A 415 -30.05 31.13 11.34
N TYR A 416 -29.42 30.82 12.47
CA TYR A 416 -27.98 30.59 12.55
C TYR A 416 -27.58 29.42 11.66
N THR A 417 -28.25 28.28 11.79
CA THR A 417 -28.06 27.09 10.93
C THR A 417 -28.20 27.44 9.44
N ALA A 418 -29.26 28.17 9.06
CA ALA A 418 -29.43 28.61 7.67
C ALA A 418 -28.27 29.52 7.20
N SER A 419 -27.73 30.36 8.09
CA SER A 419 -26.61 31.24 7.77
C SER A 419 -25.30 30.49 7.52
N ILE A 420 -24.99 29.47 8.33
CA ILE A 420 -23.79 28.65 8.16
C ILE A 420 -23.90 27.76 6.91
N ILE A 421 -25.07 27.18 6.64
CA ILE A 421 -25.31 26.41 5.41
C ILE A 421 -25.15 27.33 4.19
N ASN A 422 -25.76 28.52 4.20
CA ASN A 422 -25.60 29.48 3.11
C ASN A 422 -24.14 29.91 2.90
N LYS A 423 -23.38 30.07 3.98
CA LYS A 423 -21.95 30.38 3.93
C LYS A 423 -21.16 29.34 3.14
N TYR A 424 -21.30 28.04 3.43
CA TYR A 424 -20.55 27.00 2.71
C TYR A 424 -21.13 26.73 1.31
N THR A 425 -22.45 26.69 1.16
CA THR A 425 -23.07 26.47 -0.16
C THR A 425 -22.95 27.65 -1.12
N SER A 426 -22.53 28.82 -0.63
CA SER A 426 -22.12 29.94 -1.49
C SER A 426 -20.73 29.72 -2.10
N LYS A 427 -19.85 28.97 -1.43
CA LYS A 427 -18.49 28.65 -1.88
C LYS A 427 -18.44 27.37 -2.70
N TYR A 428 -19.03 26.30 -2.18
CA TYR A 428 -19.11 25.00 -2.83
C TYR A 428 -20.43 24.91 -3.58
N LYS A 429 -20.38 24.97 -4.91
CA LYS A 429 -21.54 24.87 -5.79
C LYS A 429 -21.95 23.41 -6.06
N ILE A 430 -21.91 22.57 -5.02
CA ILE A 430 -22.19 21.13 -5.05
C ILE A 430 -23.46 20.80 -4.27
N LYS A 431 -23.94 19.57 -4.43
CA LYS A 431 -25.09 19.07 -3.70
C LYS A 431 -24.86 19.11 -2.19
N THR A 432 -25.87 19.56 -1.45
CA THR A 432 -25.88 19.65 0.02
C THR A 432 -27.04 18.84 0.57
N VAL A 433 -26.76 17.99 1.55
CA VAL A 433 -27.76 17.10 2.17
C VAL A 433 -27.76 17.24 3.69
N ASP A 434 -28.92 17.00 4.29
CA ASP A 434 -29.13 16.84 5.72
C ASP A 434 -29.05 15.36 6.08
N ARG A 435 -28.25 15.04 7.09
CA ARG A 435 -28.11 13.71 7.70
C ARG A 435 -28.23 13.75 9.22
N SER A 436 -29.01 14.69 9.77
CA SER A 436 -29.26 14.81 11.21
C SER A 436 -29.87 13.53 11.79
N GLU A 437 -30.81 12.88 11.08
CA GLU A 437 -31.36 11.57 11.49
C GLU A 437 -30.30 10.49 11.66
N TRP A 438 -29.25 10.49 10.83
CA TRP A 438 -28.18 9.50 10.96
C TRP A 438 -27.30 9.77 12.19
N LEU A 439 -27.02 11.05 12.48
CA LEU A 439 -26.15 11.42 13.58
C LEU A 439 -26.79 11.13 14.95
N SER A 440 -28.09 11.44 15.12
CA SER A 440 -28.79 11.29 16.39
C SER A 440 -29.03 9.84 16.81
N TYR A 441 -29.26 8.93 15.87
CA TYR A 441 -29.56 7.53 16.19
C TYR A 441 -28.34 6.63 16.32
N GLU A 442 -27.21 7.03 15.73
CA GLU A 442 -26.06 6.14 15.61
C GLU A 442 -24.81 6.64 16.36
N SER A 443 -24.63 7.95 16.65
CA SER A 443 -23.35 8.48 17.16
C SER A 443 -22.77 7.71 18.38
N PRO A 444 -21.65 6.98 18.20
CA PRO A 444 -21.06 6.11 19.21
C PRO A 444 -20.21 6.92 20.20
N VAL A 445 -19.84 8.16 19.84
CA VAL A 445 -19.05 9.06 20.67
C VAL A 445 -19.56 10.50 20.55
N PRO A 446 -20.56 10.88 21.37
CA PRO A 446 -21.06 12.24 21.46
C PRO A 446 -19.95 13.27 21.67
N ASN A 447 -20.06 14.43 21.02
CA ASN A 447 -19.13 15.56 21.13
C ASN A 447 -17.70 15.32 20.60
N ASP A 448 -17.46 14.23 19.87
CA ASP A 448 -16.22 14.00 19.13
C ASP A 448 -16.55 13.74 17.64
N PRO A 449 -16.62 14.80 16.81
CA PRO A 449 -16.98 14.63 15.40
C PRO A 449 -15.89 13.91 14.60
N TYR A 450 -14.62 13.96 15.04
CA TYR A 450 -13.54 13.18 14.41
C TYR A 450 -13.78 11.69 14.60
N LEU A 451 -13.99 11.26 15.84
CA LEU A 451 -14.19 9.85 16.15
C LEU A 451 -15.52 9.34 15.61
N THR A 452 -16.57 10.16 15.69
CA THR A 452 -17.87 9.86 15.06
C THR A 452 -17.69 9.60 13.57
N LEU A 453 -17.13 10.55 12.82
CA LEU A 453 -16.94 10.37 11.37
C LEU A 453 -15.99 9.22 11.04
N THR A 454 -14.94 8.99 11.84
CA THR A 454 -13.98 7.89 11.62
C THR A 454 -14.63 6.51 11.77
N ILE A 455 -15.65 6.38 12.62
CA ILE A 455 -16.36 5.11 12.80
C ILE A 455 -17.32 4.83 11.63
N TYR A 456 -17.90 5.88 11.03
CA TYR A 456 -18.92 5.72 9.99
C TYR A 456 -18.44 5.85 8.56
N TYR A 457 -17.46 6.71 8.32
CA TYR A 457 -16.87 6.84 7.01
C TYR A 457 -15.69 5.88 6.93
N ALA A 458 -15.75 4.98 5.96
CA ALA A 458 -14.62 4.12 5.61
C ALA A 458 -13.40 4.93 5.09
N GLY A 459 -13.59 6.23 4.83
CA GLY A 459 -12.55 7.15 4.34
C GLY A 459 -11.72 7.84 5.39
N TYR A 460 -10.76 8.61 4.92
CA TYR A 460 -9.90 9.38 5.80
C TYR A 460 -10.68 10.53 6.42
N VAL A 461 -10.54 10.72 7.72
CA VAL A 461 -10.99 11.91 8.43
C VAL A 461 -9.73 12.60 8.96
N PRO A 462 -9.43 13.84 8.56
CA PRO A 462 -8.32 14.58 9.15
C PRO A 462 -8.51 14.71 10.65
N GLU A 463 -7.44 14.55 11.42
CA GLU A 463 -7.48 14.71 12.88
C GLU A 463 -8.11 16.07 13.25
N PHE A 464 -9.06 16.03 14.17
CA PHE A 464 -9.80 17.20 14.62
C PHE A 464 -10.09 17.08 16.12
N TYR A 465 -9.60 18.04 16.91
CA TYR A 465 -9.71 18.06 18.37
C TYR A 465 -10.35 19.37 18.84
N PRO A 466 -11.68 19.44 18.97
CA PRO A 466 -12.41 20.68 19.21
C PRO A 466 -12.06 21.37 20.53
N ASP A 467 -11.71 20.60 21.58
CA ASP A 467 -11.32 21.14 22.89
C ASP A 467 -9.95 21.84 22.89
N GLN A 468 -9.10 21.57 21.91
CA GLN A 468 -7.76 22.17 21.79
C GLN A 468 -7.72 23.34 20.79
N ASP A 469 -8.59 23.34 19.78
CA ASP A 469 -8.56 24.34 18.70
C ASP A 469 -9.96 24.71 18.17
N PRO A 470 -10.76 25.49 18.94
CA PRO A 470 -12.19 25.66 18.67
C PRO A 470 -12.58 26.71 17.62
N THR A 471 -11.67 27.41 16.92
CA THR A 471 -12.08 28.69 16.27
C THR A 471 -11.55 29.03 14.87
N ASP A 472 -11.09 28.07 14.07
CA ASP A 472 -11.08 28.29 12.61
C ASP A 472 -10.95 27.00 11.83
N LEU A 473 -12.06 26.63 11.22
CA LEU A 473 -12.19 25.43 10.43
C LEU A 473 -11.63 25.65 9.02
N VAL A 474 -11.16 24.56 8.43
CA VAL A 474 -10.46 24.45 7.15
C VAL A 474 -11.11 25.23 5.97
N GLY A 475 -12.40 25.57 6.02
CA GLY A 475 -13.11 26.18 4.88
C GLY A 475 -12.99 27.70 4.67
N ASP A 476 -12.56 28.49 5.67
CA ASP A 476 -12.82 29.94 5.65
C ASP A 476 -11.63 30.85 5.44
N LYS A 477 -10.53 30.62 6.15
CA LYS A 477 -9.31 31.44 6.04
C LYS A 477 -8.24 30.69 5.27
N MET A 478 -8.54 30.40 4.01
CA MET A 478 -7.62 29.74 3.08
C MET A 478 -6.93 30.75 2.16
N LYS A 479 -5.65 30.54 1.88
CA LYS A 479 -4.96 31.23 0.77
C LYS A 479 -4.52 30.24 -0.29
N LYS A 480 -4.60 30.69 -1.54
CA LYS A 480 -4.11 29.95 -2.69
C LYS A 480 -2.59 29.99 -2.71
N PHE A 481 -1.96 28.85 -2.92
CA PHE A 481 -0.54 28.70 -3.18
C PHE A 481 -0.37 27.80 -4.41
N VAL A 482 0.56 28.10 -5.31
CA VAL A 482 0.78 27.30 -6.52
C VAL A 482 2.24 26.89 -6.56
N HIS A 483 2.48 25.58 -6.67
CA HIS A 483 3.82 25.00 -6.70
C HIS A 483 3.83 23.74 -7.56
N ASN A 484 4.84 23.58 -8.43
CA ASN A 484 4.99 22.44 -9.33
C ASN A 484 3.69 22.07 -10.09
N ASN A 485 3.02 23.08 -10.64
CA ASN A 485 1.73 22.97 -11.35
C ASN A 485 0.56 22.39 -10.54
N ARG A 486 0.67 22.35 -9.21
CA ARG A 486 -0.43 22.02 -8.30
C ARG A 486 -0.87 23.25 -7.54
N THR A 487 -2.17 23.35 -7.33
CA THR A 487 -2.76 24.37 -6.48
C THR A 487 -2.97 23.78 -5.08
N TYR A 488 -2.53 24.53 -4.08
CA TYR A 488 -2.77 24.26 -2.67
C TYR A 488 -3.67 25.34 -2.09
N LEU A 489 -4.64 24.95 -1.26
CA LEU A 489 -5.39 25.89 -0.43
C LEU A 489 -4.89 25.72 1.00
N ILE A 490 -4.17 26.71 1.51
CA ILE A 490 -3.44 26.64 2.77
C ILE A 490 -4.19 27.39 3.87
N SER A 491 -4.47 26.68 4.96
CA SER A 491 -5.08 27.25 6.16
C SER A 491 -4.20 28.38 6.70
N GLN A 492 -4.82 29.53 6.99
CA GLN A 492 -4.18 30.66 7.64
C GLN A 492 -4.35 30.62 9.16
N ASN A 493 -5.05 29.62 9.70
CA ASN A 493 -5.10 29.41 11.14
C ASN A 493 -3.75 28.83 11.59
N PRO A 494 -2.97 29.53 12.44
CA PRO A 494 -1.67 29.04 12.89
C PRO A 494 -1.77 27.78 13.75
N ALA A 495 -2.93 27.51 14.37
CA ALA A 495 -3.18 26.31 15.15
C ALA A 495 -3.57 25.12 14.25
N VAL A 496 -4.16 25.37 13.08
CA VAL A 496 -4.54 24.34 12.10
C VAL A 496 -3.58 24.33 10.90
N LYS A 497 -2.59 23.43 10.94
CA LYS A 497 -1.72 23.12 9.81
C LYS A 497 -2.40 22.18 8.80
N PHE A 498 -3.37 22.71 8.07
CA PHE A 498 -4.11 21.97 7.04
C PHE A 498 -3.99 22.60 5.65
N ALA A 499 -3.98 21.77 4.60
CA ALA A 499 -4.15 22.23 3.23
C ALA A 499 -4.96 21.27 2.35
N TYR A 500 -5.64 21.81 1.33
CA TYR A 500 -6.11 21.02 0.19
C TYR A 500 -5.04 20.98 -0.91
N SER A 501 -4.93 19.87 -1.63
CA SER A 501 -4.16 19.78 -2.88
C SER A 501 -5.07 19.53 -4.08
N ILE A 502 -4.77 20.20 -5.18
CA ILE A 502 -5.55 20.22 -6.42
C ILE A 502 -4.56 20.11 -7.58
N ASN A 503 -4.53 18.94 -8.22
CA ASN A 503 -3.52 18.61 -9.24
C ASN A 503 -3.90 19.06 -10.67
N ASP A 504 -5.17 19.33 -10.94
CA ASP A 504 -5.66 19.78 -12.24
C ASP A 504 -6.87 20.71 -12.07
N ASP A 505 -7.00 21.70 -12.94
CA ASP A 505 -8.04 22.72 -12.91
C ASP A 505 -9.46 22.15 -12.97
N TYR A 506 -9.71 21.00 -13.59
CA TYR A 506 -11.07 20.44 -13.64
C TYR A 506 -11.60 20.07 -12.25
N ILE A 507 -10.70 19.77 -11.31
CA ILE A 507 -11.07 19.46 -9.92
C ILE A 507 -11.80 20.64 -9.29
N LEU A 508 -11.48 21.88 -9.70
CA LEU A 508 -12.20 23.07 -9.25
C LEU A 508 -13.68 23.03 -9.64
N ASP A 509 -14.02 22.42 -10.77
CA ASP A 509 -15.40 22.23 -11.22
C ASP A 509 -16.05 21.08 -10.46
N THR A 510 -15.36 19.95 -10.27
CA THR A 510 -15.84 18.80 -9.49
C THR A 510 -16.43 19.25 -8.15
N TYR A 511 -15.71 20.11 -7.44
CA TYR A 511 -16.07 20.67 -6.15
C TYR A 511 -16.85 21.99 -6.22
N GLY A 512 -17.12 22.51 -7.43
CA GLY A 512 -17.85 23.76 -7.62
C GLY A 512 -17.23 24.96 -6.92
N ILE A 513 -15.89 25.04 -6.91
CA ILE A 513 -15.08 26.04 -6.19
C ILE A 513 -14.24 26.93 -7.12
N ARG A 514 -14.38 26.80 -8.45
CA ARG A 514 -13.60 27.57 -9.43
C ARG A 514 -13.68 29.08 -9.21
N GLU A 515 -14.88 29.62 -9.09
CA GLU A 515 -15.07 31.07 -8.87
C GLU A 515 -14.42 31.53 -7.56
N TRP A 516 -14.62 30.76 -6.48
CA TRP A 516 -14.04 31.03 -5.17
C TRP A 516 -12.50 31.12 -5.24
N ILE A 517 -11.85 30.16 -5.90
CA ILE A 517 -10.39 30.07 -5.98
C ILE A 517 -9.78 31.08 -6.96
N ASN A 518 -10.47 31.39 -8.05
CA ASN A 518 -10.04 32.42 -9.00
C ASN A 518 -9.97 33.80 -8.33
N ASN A 519 -10.88 34.07 -7.40
CA ASN A 519 -10.94 35.32 -6.64
C ASN A 519 -10.00 35.36 -5.42
N MET A 520 -9.30 34.27 -5.09
CA MET A 520 -8.33 34.24 -3.98
C MET A 520 -7.00 34.91 -4.34
N LEU A 521 -6.44 35.65 -3.37
CA LEU A 521 -5.06 36.08 -3.41
C LEU A 521 -4.10 34.89 -3.33
N THR A 522 -3.07 34.94 -4.16
CA THR A 522 -2.00 33.95 -4.16
C THR A 522 -0.93 34.36 -3.15
N MET A 523 -0.60 33.47 -2.22
CA MET A 523 0.54 33.64 -1.33
C MET A 523 1.80 32.97 -1.89
N GLN A 524 2.94 33.25 -1.26
CA GLN A 524 4.21 32.60 -1.55
C GLN A 524 4.73 31.96 -0.27
N LEU A 525 5.35 30.79 -0.41
CA LEU A 525 6.11 30.13 0.64
C LEU A 525 7.61 30.31 0.34
N THR A 526 8.42 30.48 1.38
CA THR A 526 9.86 30.75 1.25
C THR A 526 10.64 29.47 0.93
N ASP A 527 10.18 28.35 1.45
CA ASP A 527 10.71 27.01 1.17
C ASP A 527 9.48 26.09 1.03
N PRO A 528 8.73 26.19 -0.10
CA PRO A 528 7.46 25.49 -0.29
C PRO A 528 7.55 24.02 0.04
N ASP A 529 8.65 23.40 -0.37
CA ASP A 529 8.78 21.97 -0.31
C ASP A 529 8.96 21.44 1.10
N ARG A 530 9.72 22.14 1.94
CA ARG A 530 9.81 21.80 3.36
C ARG A 530 8.58 22.22 4.12
N GLN A 531 8.06 23.41 3.83
CA GLN A 531 6.93 23.97 4.57
C GLN A 531 5.65 23.18 4.33
N LEU A 532 5.42 22.62 3.14
CA LEU A 532 4.25 21.77 2.87
C LEU A 532 4.29 20.44 3.65
N ASP A 533 5.45 19.94 4.08
CA ASP A 533 5.52 18.74 4.93
C ASP A 533 5.00 18.99 6.35
N ASP A 534 4.87 20.25 6.76
CA ASP A 534 4.32 20.62 8.07
C ASP A 534 2.78 20.67 8.09
N TYR A 535 2.13 20.44 6.94
CA TYR A 535 0.67 20.47 6.80
C TYR A 535 0.09 19.08 6.62
N THR A 536 -1.06 18.82 7.24
CA THR A 536 -1.97 17.74 6.85
C THR A 536 -2.60 18.13 5.52
N ILE A 537 -2.23 17.42 4.45
CA ILE A 537 -2.71 17.71 3.10
C ILE A 537 -3.79 16.71 2.71
N VAL A 538 -4.93 17.19 2.23
CA VAL A 538 -6.01 16.35 1.66
C VAL A 538 -6.12 16.61 0.17
N ALA A 539 -6.05 15.55 -0.64
CA ALA A 539 -6.36 15.61 -2.05
C ALA A 539 -7.85 15.83 -2.28
N LEU A 540 -8.17 16.81 -3.11
CA LEU A 540 -9.50 16.99 -3.66
C LEU A 540 -9.67 16.16 -4.93
#